data_AF-A0A392TE77-F1
#
_entry.id   AF-A0A392TE77-F1
#
_cell.length_a   1.000
_cell.length_b   1.000
_cell.length_c   1.000
_cell.angle_alpha   90.00
_cell.angle_beta   90.00
_cell.angle_gamma   90.00
#
_symmetry.space_group_name_H-M   'P 1'
#
loop_
_entity.id
_entity.type
_entity.pdbx_description
1 polymer ?
#
loop_
_entity_poly.entity_id
_entity_poly.type
_entity_poly.pdbx_seq_one_letter_code
_entity_poly.pdbx_strand_id
1 'polypeptide(L)' 'IVYDVTDEESFNNVKQWLSEIDRYASDNVNKLLVGNKCDLAESRAVSYETAKV' A
#
# COMPACT_ATOMS: atom_id res chain seq x y z
N ILE A 1 4.72 2.90 -3.97
CA ILE A 1 3.59 3.40 -3.14
C ILE A 1 3.88 3.02 -1.70
N VAL A 2 3.59 3.93 -0.78
CA VAL A 2 3.74 3.72 0.66
C VAL A 2 2.36 3.86 1.30
N TYR A 3 2.03 2.96 2.21
CA TYR A 3 0.83 3.05 3.05
C TYR A 3 1.24 2.89 4.51
N ASP A 4 0.39 3.30 5.43
CA ASP A 4 0.60 3.17 6.87
C ASP A 4 -0.07 1.89 7.37
N VAL A 5 0.68 1.02 8.04
CA VAL A 5 0.16 -0.26 8.55
C VAL A 5 -0.83 -0.09 9.70
N THR A 6 -0.87 1.09 10.32
CA THR A 6 -1.81 1.44 11.39
C THR A 6 -3.09 2.08 10.88
N ASP A 7 -3.16 2.40 9.58
CA ASP A 7 -4.27 3.09 8.95
C ASP A 7 -4.80 2.32 7.73
N GLU A 8 -5.96 1.70 7.91
CA GLU A 8 -6.66 0.93 6.88
C GLU A 8 -7.16 1.82 5.72
N GLU A 9 -7.47 3.09 5.97
CA GLU A 9 -7.88 4.02 4.93
C GLU A 9 -6.70 4.32 3.99
N SER A 10 -5.49 4.48 4.54
CA SER A 10 -4.27 4.63 3.74
C SER A 10 -4.04 3.42 2.81
N PHE A 11 -4.36 2.21 3.28
CA PHE A 11 -4.24 1.00 2.47
C PHE A 11 -5.32 0.92 1.38
N ASN A 12 -6.55 1.35 1.66
CA ASN A 12 -7.59 1.44 0.63
C ASN A 12 -7.22 2.44 -0.48
N ASN A 13 -6.56 3.55 -0.14
CA ASN A 13 -6.08 4.54 -1.10
C ASN A 13 -4.97 4.00 -2.03
N VAL A 14 -4.20 2.99 -1.61
CA VAL A 14 -3.19 2.32 -2.47
C VAL A 14 -3.80 1.81 -3.77
N LYS A 15 -5.01 1.25 -3.73
CA LYS A 15 -5.67 0.71 -4.93
C LYS A 15 -5.97 1.82 -5.95
N GLN A 16 -6.40 2.98 -5.46
CA GLN A 16 -6.63 4.14 -6.31
C GLN A 16 -5.33 4.65 -6.91
N TRP A 17 -4.28 4.81 -6.10
CA TRP A 17 -2.97 5.24 -6.60
C TRP A 17 -2.34 4.24 -7.58
N LEU A 18 -2.53 2.94 -7.37
CA LEU A 18 -2.09 1.91 -8.32
C LEU A 18 -2.83 2.04 -9.66
N SER A 19 -4.15 2.29 -9.62
CA SER A 19 -4.97 2.51 -10.82
C SER A 19 -4.56 3.77 -11.57
N GLU A 20 -4.19 4.85 -10.85
CA GLU A 20 -3.64 6.06 -11.48
C GLU A 20 -2.28 5.79 -12.13
N ILE A 21 -1.38 5.06 -11.46
CA ILE A 21 -0.11 4.65 -12.07
C ILE A 21 -0.36 3.77 -13.30
N ASP A 22 -1.30 2.84 -13.25
CA ASP A 22 -1.65 1.99 -14.39
C ASP A 22 -2.23 2.79 -15.56
N ARG A 23 -2.97 3.86 -15.26
CA ARG A 23 -3.60 4.71 -16.27
C ARG A 23 -2.64 5.71 -16.91
N TYR A 24 -1.65 6.21 -16.16
CA TYR A 24 -0.77 7.28 -16.61
C TYR A 24 0.67 6.84 -16.89
N ALA A 25 1.13 5.73 -16.31
CA ALA A 25 2.50 5.24 -16.48
C ALA A 25 2.58 4.18 -17.59
N SER A 26 3.79 4.02 -18.13
CA SER A 26 4.06 2.99 -19.12
C SER A 26 4.01 1.59 -18.50
N ASP A 27 3.59 0.59 -19.28
CA ASP A 27 3.42 -0.81 -18.84
C ASP A 27 4.66 -1.43 -18.17
N ASN A 28 5.86 -0.90 -18.43
CA ASN A 28 7.12 -1.36 -17.86
C ASN A 28 7.51 -0.71 -16.51
N VAL A 29 6.60 0.02 -15.85
CA VAL A 29 6.88 0.57 -14.53
C VAL A 29 6.84 -0.52 -13.45
N ASN A 30 7.97 -0.68 -12.76
CA ASN A 30 8.05 -1.54 -11.57
C ASN A 30 7.30 -0.89 -10.40
N LYS A 31 6.25 -1.57 -9.92
CA LYS A 31 5.40 -1.12 -8.82
C LYS A 31 5.90 -1.77 -7.53
N LEU A 32 6.34 -0.97 -6.56
CA LEU A 32 6.71 -1.43 -5.22
C LEU A 32 5.71 -0.89 -4.20
N LEU A 33 5.18 -1.76 -3.34
CA LEU A 33 4.33 -1.40 -2.21
C LEU A 33 5.13 -1.52 -0.91
N VAL A 34 5.08 -0.49 -0.06
CA VAL A 34 5.80 -0.44 1.22
C VAL A 34 4.83 -0.10 2.34
N GLY A 35 4.76 -0.94 3.36
CA GLY A 35 4.04 -0.65 4.61
C GLY A 35 4.93 0.11 5.59
N ASN A 36 4.61 1.36 5.84
CA ASN A 36 5.27 2.25 6.80
C ASN A 36 4.69 2.08 8.22
N LYS A 37 5.44 2.49 9.23
CA LYS A 37 5.10 2.35 10.67
C LYS A 37 4.99 0.91 11.19
N CYS A 38 5.80 0.01 10.64
CA CYS A 38 5.84 -1.39 11.06
C CYS A 38 6.33 -1.60 12.50
N ASP A 39 6.93 -0.57 13.12
CA ASP A 39 7.29 -0.49 14.53
C ASP A 39 6.08 -0.49 15.47
N LEU A 40 4.93 0.04 15.03
CA LEU A 40 3.68 0.05 15.78
C LEU A 40 2.91 -1.26 15.62
N ALA A 41 3.57 -2.38 15.92
CA ALA A 41 3.03 -3.73 15.69
C ALA A 41 1.71 -3.99 16.45
N GLU A 42 1.53 -3.39 17.63
CA GLU A 42 0.31 -3.53 18.45
C GLU A 42 -0.88 -2.70 17.92
N SER A 43 -0.63 -1.63 17.17
CA SER A 43 -1.66 -0.78 16.55
C SER A 43 -1.88 -1.12 15.08
N ARG A 44 -1.44 -2.30 14.65
CA ARG A 44 -1.52 -2.73 13.26
C ARG A 44 -2.99 -2.94 12.86
N ALA A 45 -3.48 -2.07 12.00
CA ALA A 45 -4.79 -2.19 11.36
C ALA A 45 -4.73 -3.10 10.13
N VAL A 46 -3.60 -3.12 9.42
CA VAL A 46 -3.41 -3.89 8.18
C VAL A 46 -2.42 -5.03 8.39
N SER A 47 -2.91 -6.26 8.27
CA SER A 47 -2.07 -7.46 8.39
C SER A 47 -1.11 -7.61 7.20
N TYR A 48 0.02 -8.27 7.41
CA TYR A 48 0.97 -8.51 6.32
C TYR A 48 0.38 -9.42 5.24
N GLU A 49 -0.45 -10.39 5.62
CA GLU A 49 -1.13 -11.27 4.66
C GLU A 49 -2.13 -10.50 3.79
N THR A 50 -2.85 -9.55 4.38
CA THR A 50 -3.78 -8.67 3.64
C THR A 50 -3.05 -7.77 2.65
N ALA A 51 -1.82 -7.35 2.96
CA ALA A 51 -0.99 -6.52 2.08
C ALA A 51 -0.22 -7.33 1.02
N LYS A 52 -0.02 -8.63 1.26
CA LYS A 52 0.62 -9.57 0.34
C LYS A 52 -0.44 -10.14 -0.60
N VAL A 53 -0.97 -9.30 -1.47
CA VAL A 53 -1.89 -9.69 -2.57
C VAL A 53 -1.08 -10.04 -3.81
#